data_AF-A0A662CH00-F1
#
_entry.id   AF-A0A662CH00-F1
#
_cell.length_a   1.000
_cell.length_b   1.000
_cell.length_c   1.000
_cell.angle_alpha   90.00
_cell.angle_beta   90.00
_cell.angle_gamma   90.00
#
_symmetry.space_group_name_H-M   'P 1'
#
loop_
_entity.id
_entity.type
_entity.pdbx_description
1 polymer ?
#
loop_
_entity_poly.entity_id
_entity_poly.type
_entity_poly.pdbx_seq_one_letter_code
_entity_poly.pdbx_strand_id
1 'polypeptide(L)'
;MLIKQGKKELDKKFERIPLEDQPGPKSQEEMDEMKMPYEEYCRKVFDVGNEFIKPTALKGIRWLSTTMYIFTPHSVTNLAELGAEVIKVEMPRMGDPMRHCAPFNETYVYPLHDTRPMTGTGVACFNANVNEYYISMDYHREEIKEAFYTLVKMSDGLTQCYRPGTFDRWKQSYRYLQEINPRFISVWGGGFGYGPKIWGGSYDILGQAHAGLASITGFHEDFGGHPTKSTNWNIDWYSGTQITVAILAALLWRRKTGLGTKIEFSQVQAATRCLEYAAPLYGRFG
;
A
#
# COMPACT_ATOMS: atom_id res chain seq x y z
N MET A 1 -43.41 20.16 -19.08
CA MET A 1 -43.34 18.88 -19.82
C MET A 1 -41.88 18.43 -20.06
N LEU A 2 -40.95 19.36 -20.37
CA LEU A 2 -39.53 19.08 -20.62
C LEU A 2 -38.72 18.48 -19.43
N ILE A 3 -39.08 18.77 -18.18
CA ILE A 3 -38.37 18.24 -17.00
C ILE A 3 -38.62 16.73 -16.78
N LYS A 4 -39.79 16.20 -17.18
CA LYS A 4 -40.11 14.77 -17.05
C LYS A 4 -39.46 13.91 -18.14
N GLN A 5 -39.21 14.48 -19.33
CA GLN A 5 -38.51 13.78 -20.42
C GLN A 5 -36.99 13.73 -20.16
N GLY A 6 -36.38 14.81 -19.65
CA GLY A 6 -34.96 14.81 -19.28
C GLY A 6 -34.60 13.83 -18.16
N LYS A 7 -35.50 13.61 -17.18
CA LYS A 7 -35.28 12.64 -16.09
C LYS A 7 -35.25 11.19 -16.60
N LYS A 8 -36.16 10.83 -17.52
CA LYS A 8 -36.20 9.50 -18.15
C LYS A 8 -35.00 9.20 -19.05
N GLU A 9 -34.41 10.21 -19.69
CA GLU A 9 -33.17 10.05 -20.48
C GLU A 9 -31.91 9.99 -19.61
N LEU A 10 -31.88 10.69 -18.48
CA LEU A 10 -30.81 10.59 -17.48
C LEU A 10 -30.80 9.21 -16.79
N ASP A 11 -31.97 8.68 -16.43
CA ASP A 11 -32.09 7.37 -15.77
C ASP A 11 -31.67 6.21 -16.68
N LYS A 12 -31.84 6.33 -18.01
CA LYS A 12 -31.35 5.33 -18.99
C LYS A 12 -29.84 5.35 -19.21
N LYS A 13 -29.15 6.45 -18.88
CA LYS A 13 -27.70 6.60 -19.08
C LYS A 13 -26.87 6.07 -17.89
N PHE A 14 -27.52 5.77 -16.78
CA PHE A 14 -26.91 5.21 -15.58
C PHE A 14 -27.75 4.03 -15.09
N GLU A 15 -27.61 2.86 -15.71
CA GLU A 15 -28.09 1.60 -15.13
C GLU A 15 -27.37 1.38 -13.79
N ARG A 16 -27.94 1.90 -12.70
CA ARG A 16 -27.57 1.56 -11.34
C ARG A 16 -28.41 0.37 -10.91
N ILE A 17 -27.77 -0.59 -10.25
CA ILE A 17 -28.46 -1.67 -9.55
C ILE A 17 -29.44 -1.01 -8.55
N PRO A 18 -30.74 -1.32 -8.60
CA PRO A 18 -31.72 -0.81 -7.63
C PRO A 18 -31.27 -1.08 -6.19
N LEU A 19 -31.61 -0.21 -5.24
CA LEU A 19 -31.12 -0.29 -3.86
C LEU A 19 -31.51 -1.62 -3.20
N GLU A 20 -32.72 -2.11 -3.52
CA GLU A 20 -33.30 -3.38 -3.11
C GLU A 20 -32.52 -4.62 -3.60
N ASP A 21 -31.77 -4.47 -4.69
CA ASP A 21 -30.94 -5.52 -5.30
C ASP A 21 -29.47 -5.42 -4.84
N GLN A 22 -29.10 -4.35 -4.11
CA GLN A 22 -27.78 -4.20 -3.55
C GLN A 22 -27.62 -5.03 -2.26
N PRO A 23 -26.42 -5.55 -1.97
CA PRO A 23 -26.14 -6.21 -0.69
C PRO A 23 -26.21 -5.20 0.46
N GLY A 24 -26.92 -5.56 1.53
CA GLY A 24 -27.12 -4.70 2.70
C GLY A 24 -28.48 -4.98 3.36
N PRO A 25 -28.82 -4.26 4.44
CA PRO A 25 -30.12 -4.38 5.08
C PRO A 25 -31.23 -4.04 4.09
N LYS A 26 -32.22 -4.94 3.98
CA LYS A 26 -33.29 -4.90 2.97
C LYS A 26 -34.62 -4.38 3.51
N SER A 27 -34.71 -4.14 4.81
CA SER A 27 -35.93 -3.65 5.46
C SER A 27 -35.64 -2.49 6.41
N GLN A 28 -36.67 -1.67 6.66
CA GLN A 28 -36.59 -0.62 7.68
C GLN A 28 -36.41 -1.21 9.09
N GLU A 29 -36.93 -2.42 9.33
CA GLU A 29 -36.74 -3.15 10.59
C GLU A 29 -35.26 -3.55 10.80
N GLU A 30 -34.59 -4.06 9.77
CA GLU A 30 -33.14 -4.36 9.82
C GLU A 30 -32.30 -3.09 10.04
N MET A 31 -32.78 -1.94 9.57
CA MET A 31 -32.16 -0.62 9.82
C MET A 31 -32.46 -0.10 11.24
N ASP A 32 -33.63 -0.42 11.78
CA ASP A 32 -34.09 0.02 13.10
C ASP A 32 -33.41 -0.75 14.23
N GLU A 33 -33.03 -2.01 14.00
CA GLU A 33 -32.16 -2.78 14.90
C GLU A 33 -30.78 -2.13 15.12
N MET A 34 -30.34 -1.24 14.22
CA MET A 34 -29.08 -0.49 14.34
C MET A 34 -29.22 0.84 15.10
N LYS A 35 -30.44 1.22 15.51
CA LYS A 35 -30.71 2.51 16.18
C LYS A 35 -30.47 2.42 17.69
N MET A 36 -29.21 2.39 18.08
CA MET A 36 -28.79 2.70 19.45
C MET A 36 -28.50 4.21 19.60
N PRO A 37 -28.53 4.78 20.82
CA PRO A 37 -28.10 6.16 21.06
C PRO A 37 -26.72 6.44 20.43
N TYR A 38 -26.52 7.63 19.87
CA TYR A 38 -25.32 7.94 19.09
C TYR A 38 -24.02 7.76 19.91
N GLU A 39 -24.05 8.10 21.19
CA GLU A 39 -22.91 7.92 22.10
C GLU A 39 -22.60 6.44 22.34
N GLU A 40 -23.63 5.60 22.46
CA GLU A 40 -23.48 4.16 22.62
C GLU A 40 -23.00 3.50 21.33
N TYR A 41 -23.51 3.95 20.18
CA TYR A 41 -23.02 3.56 18.86
C TYR A 41 -21.54 3.88 18.70
N CYS A 42 -21.14 5.12 18.98
CA CYS A 42 -19.75 5.52 18.90
C CYS A 42 -18.87 4.70 19.85
N ARG A 43 -19.31 4.49 21.10
CA ARG A 43 -18.56 3.67 22.05
C ARG A 43 -18.39 2.24 21.55
N LYS A 44 -19.44 1.61 21.02
CA LYS A 44 -19.40 0.25 20.50
C LYS A 44 -18.53 0.12 19.23
N VAL A 45 -18.65 1.07 18.30
CA VAL A 45 -17.97 1.04 17.00
C VAL A 45 -16.50 1.42 17.10
N PHE A 46 -16.13 2.34 18.00
CA PHE A 46 -14.76 2.83 18.17
C PHE A 46 -14.07 2.27 19.43
N ASP A 47 -14.69 1.32 20.12
CA ASP A 47 -14.09 0.68 21.29
C ASP A 47 -12.74 0.05 20.95
N VAL A 48 -11.77 0.24 21.84
CA VAL A 48 -10.45 -0.37 21.74
C VAL A 48 -10.55 -1.80 22.27
N GLY A 49 -10.09 -2.79 21.52
CA GLY A 49 -10.26 -4.21 21.82
C GLY A 49 -11.34 -4.92 20.99
N ASN A 50 -12.19 -4.17 20.29
CA ASN A 50 -13.21 -4.70 19.38
C ASN A 50 -12.75 -4.71 17.91
N GLU A 51 -11.45 -4.55 17.64
CA GLU A 51 -10.90 -4.48 16.27
C GLU A 51 -11.30 -5.71 15.45
N PHE A 52 -11.31 -6.89 16.07
CA PHE A 52 -11.66 -8.16 15.42
C PHE A 52 -13.17 -8.35 15.17
N ILE A 53 -14.01 -7.49 15.73
CA ILE A 53 -15.48 -7.50 15.55
C ILE A 53 -15.90 -6.54 14.42
N LYS A 54 -15.01 -5.61 14.03
CA LYS A 54 -15.26 -4.67 12.93
C LYS A 54 -15.36 -5.42 11.59
N PRO A 55 -16.17 -4.93 10.63
CA PRO A 55 -16.24 -5.52 9.30
C PRO A 55 -14.85 -5.58 8.66
N THR A 56 -14.41 -6.79 8.33
CA THR A 56 -13.13 -7.05 7.68
C THR A 56 -13.31 -6.90 6.17
N ALA A 57 -13.20 -5.67 5.69
CA ALA A 57 -13.53 -5.28 4.31
C ALA A 57 -12.79 -6.09 3.23
N LEU A 58 -11.58 -6.55 3.54
CA LEU A 58 -10.74 -7.37 2.66
C LEU A 58 -10.64 -8.83 3.11
N LYS A 59 -11.55 -9.32 3.96
CA LYS A 59 -11.59 -10.75 4.33
C LYS A 59 -11.68 -11.62 3.08
N GLY A 60 -10.83 -12.64 3.04
CA GLY A 60 -10.71 -13.55 1.89
C GLY A 60 -9.80 -13.04 0.77
N ILE A 61 -9.22 -11.84 0.90
CA ILE A 61 -8.12 -11.39 0.05
C ILE A 61 -6.81 -11.90 0.66
N ARG A 62 -5.95 -12.53 -0.14
CA ARG A 62 -4.58 -12.92 0.24
C ARG A 62 -3.58 -12.12 -0.58
N TRP A 63 -2.61 -11.51 0.08
CA TRP A 63 -1.64 -10.63 -0.57
C TRP A 63 -0.20 -11.01 -0.21
N LEU A 64 0.64 -11.16 -1.22
CA LEU A 64 2.07 -11.39 -1.02
C LEU A 64 2.82 -10.07 -0.89
N SER A 65 3.83 -10.05 -0.03
CA SER A 65 4.69 -8.89 0.18
C SER A 65 6.15 -9.32 0.11
N THR A 66 6.92 -8.73 -0.81
CA THR A 66 8.40 -8.83 -0.82
C THR A 66 9.03 -7.46 -0.59
N THR A 67 8.23 -6.58 0.02
CA THR A 67 8.53 -5.17 0.23
C THR A 67 9.59 -4.98 1.31
N MET A 68 10.29 -3.85 1.25
CA MET A 68 11.30 -3.46 2.23
C MET A 68 11.06 -2.02 2.67
N TYR A 69 11.57 -1.66 3.85
CA TYR A 69 11.52 -0.30 4.39
C TYR A 69 10.12 0.16 4.82
N ILE A 70 9.60 1.28 4.28
CA ILE A 70 8.35 1.90 4.75
C ILE A 70 7.38 2.14 3.60
N PHE A 71 7.86 2.74 2.50
CA PHE A 71 7.05 3.09 1.32
C PHE A 71 6.06 2.00 0.87
N THR A 72 6.57 0.87 0.35
CA THR A 72 5.69 -0.22 -0.09
C THR A 72 5.18 -1.11 1.04
N PRO A 73 5.91 -1.37 2.15
CA PRO A 73 5.35 -2.09 3.30
C PRO A 73 4.09 -1.43 3.87
N HIS A 74 4.05 -0.11 4.00
CA HIS A 74 2.86 0.61 4.47
C HIS A 74 1.61 0.28 3.64
N SER A 75 1.79 0.14 2.32
CA SER A 75 0.67 -0.18 1.44
C SER A 75 0.03 -1.54 1.71
N VAL A 76 0.82 -2.54 2.12
CA VAL A 76 0.35 -3.91 2.41
C VAL A 76 -0.10 -4.05 3.85
N THR A 77 0.53 -3.36 4.80
CA THR A 77 0.03 -3.26 6.18
C THR A 77 -1.37 -2.67 6.21
N ASN A 78 -1.66 -1.62 5.42
CA ASN A 78 -3.02 -1.09 5.30
C ASN A 78 -4.02 -2.17 4.82
N LEU A 79 -3.60 -3.09 3.93
CA LEU A 79 -4.48 -4.20 3.50
C LEU A 79 -4.72 -5.18 4.65
N ALA A 80 -3.68 -5.50 5.43
CA ALA A 80 -3.78 -6.38 6.59
C ALA A 80 -4.73 -5.80 7.65
N GLU A 81 -4.62 -4.51 7.94
CA GLU A 81 -5.53 -3.80 8.86
C GLU A 81 -6.98 -3.79 8.36
N LEU A 82 -7.18 -3.77 7.04
CA LEU A 82 -8.50 -3.90 6.42
C LEU A 82 -9.00 -5.37 6.36
N GLY A 83 -8.24 -6.32 6.89
CA GLY A 83 -8.62 -7.73 7.04
C GLY A 83 -8.12 -8.68 5.95
N ALA A 84 -7.18 -8.26 5.09
CA ALA A 84 -6.54 -9.15 4.14
C ALA A 84 -5.52 -10.07 4.85
N GLU A 85 -5.36 -11.29 4.34
CA GLU A 85 -4.27 -12.18 4.73
C GLU A 85 -2.99 -11.78 4.00
N VAL A 86 -2.12 -11.01 4.68
CA VAL A 86 -0.85 -10.56 4.09
C VAL A 86 0.27 -11.51 4.50
N ILE A 87 1.00 -12.04 3.52
CA ILE A 87 2.15 -12.92 3.72
C ILE A 87 3.40 -12.20 3.23
N LYS A 88 4.23 -11.75 4.17
CA LYS A 88 5.54 -11.18 3.89
C LYS A 88 6.59 -12.26 3.72
N VAL A 89 7.24 -12.23 2.57
CA VAL A 89 8.29 -13.14 2.15
C VAL A 89 9.62 -12.41 2.25
N GLU A 90 10.38 -12.74 3.28
CA GLU A 90 11.66 -12.11 3.55
C GLU A 90 12.86 -12.96 3.14
N MET A 91 13.97 -12.30 2.84
CA MET A 91 15.23 -12.97 2.56
C MET A 91 15.73 -13.69 3.82
N PRO A 92 16.15 -14.97 3.71
CA PRO A 92 16.72 -15.70 4.84
C PRO A 92 17.89 -14.92 5.47
N ARG A 93 17.94 -14.93 6.81
CA ARG A 93 18.95 -14.26 7.65
C ARG A 93 18.88 -12.73 7.64
N MET A 94 18.78 -12.11 6.47
CA MET A 94 18.79 -10.65 6.32
C MET A 94 17.49 -10.02 6.79
N GLY A 95 16.35 -10.62 6.43
CA GLY A 95 15.03 -10.06 6.69
C GLY A 95 14.75 -8.76 5.94
N ASP A 96 13.70 -8.05 6.34
CA ASP A 96 13.52 -6.64 5.99
C ASP A 96 14.60 -5.77 6.66
N PRO A 97 15.30 -4.88 5.94
CA PRO A 97 16.26 -3.93 6.52
C PRO A 97 15.71 -3.12 7.71
N MET A 98 14.40 -2.84 7.78
CA MET A 98 13.79 -2.16 8.94
C MET A 98 13.88 -2.95 10.24
N ARG A 99 14.12 -4.25 10.20
CA ARG A 99 14.43 -5.05 11.39
C ARG A 99 15.71 -4.60 12.09
N HIS A 100 16.61 -3.94 11.38
CA HIS A 100 17.89 -3.44 11.89
C HIS A 100 17.85 -1.92 12.12
N CYS A 101 16.69 -1.27 11.93
CA CYS A 101 16.56 0.16 12.16
C CYS A 101 16.08 0.42 13.60
N ALA A 102 17.00 0.89 14.43
CA ALA A 102 16.70 1.25 15.80
C ALA A 102 17.63 2.37 16.31
N PRO A 103 17.20 3.18 17.29
CA PRO A 103 18.08 4.10 17.99
C PRO A 103 19.39 3.41 18.39
N PHE A 104 20.53 4.03 18.08
CA PHE A 104 21.87 3.53 18.42
C PHE A 104 22.19 2.10 17.94
N ASN A 105 21.45 1.57 16.97
CA ASN A 105 21.54 0.17 16.53
C ASN A 105 21.22 -0.85 17.66
N GLU A 106 20.49 -0.41 18.69
CA GLU A 106 20.01 -1.24 19.79
C GLU A 106 18.71 -1.93 19.42
N THR A 107 18.63 -3.24 19.56
CA THR A 107 17.43 -3.98 19.20
C THR A 107 16.60 -4.32 20.42
N TYR A 108 15.39 -3.76 20.45
CA TYR A 108 14.57 -3.70 21.65
C TYR A 108 13.59 -4.86 21.83
N VAL A 109 13.29 -5.62 20.77
CA VAL A 109 12.36 -6.77 20.86
C VAL A 109 13.13 -8.09 20.73
N TYR A 110 12.94 -8.92 21.76
CA TYR A 110 13.66 -10.15 22.13
C TYR A 110 14.19 -11.01 20.97
N PRO A 111 15.32 -11.74 21.16
CA PRO A 111 15.57 -12.96 20.40
C PRO A 111 14.48 -13.97 20.77
N LEU A 112 13.47 -14.08 19.91
CA LEU A 112 12.33 -15.00 20.11
C LEU A 112 12.74 -16.50 20.07
N HIS A 113 14.01 -16.81 19.76
CA HIS A 113 14.66 -18.12 19.93
C HIS A 113 16.17 -17.98 19.63
N ASP A 114 16.99 -18.94 20.07
CA ASP A 114 18.42 -19.15 19.75
C ASP A 114 18.74 -18.99 18.24
N THR A 115 17.78 -19.31 17.37
CA THR A 115 17.95 -19.41 15.91
C THR A 115 17.73 -18.11 15.12
N ARG A 116 17.59 -16.96 15.80
CA ARG A 116 17.30 -15.63 15.18
C ARG A 116 18.52 -14.71 15.29
N PRO A 117 18.60 -13.58 14.53
CA PRO A 117 19.81 -12.75 14.48
C PRO A 117 20.27 -12.38 15.90
N MET A 118 21.59 -12.43 16.15
CA MET A 118 22.17 -12.17 17.48
C MET A 118 21.87 -10.76 18.03
N THR A 119 21.27 -9.91 17.19
CA THR A 119 20.96 -8.51 17.45
C THR A 119 19.46 -8.24 17.30
N GLY A 120 18.52 -9.12 17.69
CA GLY A 120 17.08 -8.79 17.85
C GLY A 120 16.34 -8.16 16.65
N THR A 121 15.22 -7.48 16.91
CA THR A 121 14.46 -6.66 15.92
C THR A 121 14.22 -5.25 16.46
N GLY A 122 14.53 -4.24 15.65
CA GLY A 122 14.26 -2.83 15.90
C GLY A 122 12.76 -2.52 15.84
N VAL A 123 12.30 -1.66 16.75
CA VAL A 123 10.87 -1.30 16.88
C VAL A 123 10.34 -0.60 15.63
N ALA A 124 11.20 0.07 14.86
CA ALA A 124 10.81 0.73 13.62
C ALA A 124 10.21 -0.23 12.58
N CYS A 125 10.55 -1.53 12.64
CA CYS A 125 9.95 -2.55 11.78
C CYS A 125 8.43 -2.66 11.96
N PHE A 126 7.91 -2.39 13.16
CA PHE A 126 6.47 -2.47 13.43
C PHE A 126 5.69 -1.27 12.91
N ASN A 127 6.35 -0.19 12.49
CA ASN A 127 5.61 0.97 11.98
C ASN A 127 4.87 0.65 10.67
N ALA A 128 5.43 -0.22 9.83
CA ALA A 128 4.91 -0.51 8.48
C ALA A 128 4.86 -2.01 8.16
N ASN A 129 4.83 -2.89 9.18
CA ASN A 129 4.75 -4.33 8.99
C ASN A 129 3.92 -5.03 10.10
N VAL A 130 2.80 -4.44 10.52
CA VAL A 130 1.91 -5.05 11.52
C VAL A 130 0.81 -5.86 10.86
N ASN A 131 0.26 -6.84 11.60
CA ASN A 131 -0.83 -7.71 11.16
C ASN A 131 -0.50 -8.61 9.94
N GLU A 132 0.79 -8.83 9.65
CA GLU A 132 1.27 -9.69 8.56
C GLU A 132 1.74 -11.06 9.09
N TYR A 133 1.61 -12.09 8.25
CA TYR A 133 2.30 -13.36 8.42
C TYR A 133 3.68 -13.30 7.78
N TYR A 134 4.67 -13.97 8.36
CA TYR A 134 6.05 -13.90 7.90
C TYR A 134 6.57 -15.28 7.53
N ILE A 135 7.15 -15.37 6.33
CA ILE A 135 7.92 -16.54 5.89
C ILE A 135 9.29 -16.09 5.39
N SER A 136 10.30 -16.94 5.58
CA SER A 136 11.64 -16.71 5.03
C SER A 136 11.85 -17.60 3.81
N MET A 137 12.20 -17.01 2.68
CA MET A 137 12.38 -17.74 1.43
C MET A 137 13.29 -16.96 0.48
N ASP A 138 14.33 -17.62 -0.03
CA ASP A 138 15.13 -17.07 -1.13
C ASP A 138 14.45 -17.42 -2.46
N TYR A 139 13.50 -16.59 -2.86
CA TYR A 139 12.70 -16.79 -4.07
C TYR A 139 13.46 -16.47 -5.37
N HIS A 140 14.75 -16.13 -5.31
CA HIS A 140 15.57 -15.98 -6.51
C HIS A 140 16.09 -17.33 -7.03
N ARG A 141 16.15 -18.33 -6.16
CA ARG A 141 16.69 -19.64 -6.47
C ARG A 141 15.71 -20.44 -7.31
N GLU A 142 16.21 -21.05 -8.37
CA GLU A 142 15.39 -21.85 -9.28
C GLU A 142 14.71 -23.01 -8.52
N GLU A 143 15.39 -23.59 -7.52
CA GLU A 143 14.83 -24.67 -6.68
C GLU A 143 13.61 -24.24 -5.83
N ILE A 144 13.45 -22.94 -5.56
CA ILE A 144 12.39 -22.38 -4.71
C ILE A 144 11.26 -21.74 -5.54
N LYS A 145 11.49 -21.57 -6.84
CA LYS A 145 10.58 -20.88 -7.75
C LYS A 145 9.20 -21.53 -7.84
N GLU A 146 9.12 -22.86 -7.82
CA GLU A 146 7.85 -23.57 -7.81
C GLU A 146 7.06 -23.34 -6.51
N ALA A 147 7.75 -23.21 -5.37
CA ALA A 147 7.12 -22.84 -4.10
C ALA A 147 6.57 -21.41 -4.17
N PHE A 148 7.34 -20.46 -4.73
CA PHE A 148 6.88 -19.09 -4.97
C PHE A 148 5.64 -19.06 -5.89
N TYR A 149 5.65 -19.82 -6.99
CA TYR A 149 4.51 -19.90 -7.90
C TYR A 149 3.29 -20.55 -7.26
N THR A 150 3.48 -21.48 -6.34
CA THR A 150 2.38 -22.04 -5.53
C THR A 150 1.73 -20.95 -4.68
N LEU A 151 2.51 -20.06 -4.07
CA LEU A 151 1.99 -18.90 -3.34
C LEU A 151 1.25 -17.94 -4.28
N VAL A 152 1.76 -17.69 -5.49
CA VAL A 152 1.10 -16.84 -6.50
C VAL A 152 -0.26 -17.39 -6.92
N LYS A 153 -0.39 -18.72 -7.10
CA LYS A 153 -1.66 -19.38 -7.46
C LYS A 153 -2.76 -19.19 -6.42
N MET A 154 -2.38 -19.09 -5.14
CA MET A 154 -3.33 -18.95 -4.03
C MET A 154 -3.53 -17.52 -3.55
N SER A 155 -2.85 -16.54 -4.16
CA SER A 155 -2.87 -15.15 -3.73
C SER A 155 -3.53 -14.25 -4.77
N ASP A 156 -4.11 -13.15 -4.31
CA ASP A 156 -4.77 -12.15 -5.14
C ASP A 156 -3.79 -11.17 -5.78
N GLY A 157 -2.62 -10.97 -5.15
CA GLY A 157 -1.61 -10.09 -5.68
C GLY A 157 -0.29 -10.10 -4.90
N LEU A 158 0.63 -9.27 -5.35
CA LEU A 158 1.97 -9.09 -4.79
C LEU A 158 2.40 -7.63 -4.87
N THR A 159 2.96 -7.11 -3.78
CA THR A 159 3.70 -5.83 -3.78
C THR A 159 5.21 -6.08 -3.67
N GLN A 160 5.98 -5.39 -4.51
CA GLN A 160 7.44 -5.44 -4.51
C GLN A 160 8.07 -4.08 -4.86
N CYS A 161 9.30 -3.85 -4.42
CA CYS A 161 10.01 -2.56 -4.59
C CYS A 161 11.46 -2.71 -5.09
N TYR A 162 11.75 -3.77 -5.85
CA TYR A 162 13.09 -4.05 -6.34
C TYR A 162 13.46 -3.11 -7.50
N ARG A 163 14.75 -3.04 -7.83
CA ARG A 163 15.18 -2.33 -9.04
C ARG A 163 14.41 -2.86 -10.26
N PRO A 164 14.04 -1.98 -11.20
CA PRO A 164 13.27 -2.37 -12.38
C PRO A 164 13.93 -3.55 -13.13
N GLY A 165 13.11 -4.45 -13.66
CA GLY A 165 13.60 -5.65 -14.35
C GLY A 165 14.19 -6.75 -13.45
N THR A 166 14.34 -6.53 -12.14
CA THR A 166 14.88 -7.56 -11.24
C THR A 166 13.96 -8.77 -11.13
N PHE A 167 12.68 -8.54 -10.82
CA PHE A 167 11.65 -9.59 -10.84
C PHE A 167 11.51 -10.24 -12.21
N ASP A 168 11.81 -9.51 -13.28
CA ASP A 168 11.72 -10.02 -14.63
C ASP A 168 12.84 -11.03 -14.94
N ARG A 169 14.08 -10.75 -14.50
CA ARG A 169 15.20 -11.70 -14.57
C ARG A 169 14.92 -12.99 -13.79
N TRP A 170 14.13 -12.90 -12.72
CA TRP A 170 13.69 -14.06 -11.94
C TRP A 170 12.44 -14.76 -12.51
N LYS A 171 11.91 -14.29 -13.64
CA LYS A 171 10.64 -14.78 -14.24
C LYS A 171 9.45 -14.66 -13.29
N GLN A 172 9.44 -13.62 -12.47
CA GLN A 172 8.43 -13.33 -11.44
C GLN A 172 7.74 -11.98 -11.65
N SER A 173 8.05 -11.27 -12.75
CA SER A 173 7.31 -10.05 -13.11
C SER A 173 5.88 -10.37 -13.53
N TYR A 174 5.01 -9.35 -13.52
CA TYR A 174 3.60 -9.48 -13.89
C TYR A 174 3.37 -10.28 -15.19
N ARG A 175 4.21 -10.11 -16.21
CA ARG A 175 4.03 -10.79 -17.50
C ARG A 175 4.13 -12.32 -17.41
N TYR A 176 4.91 -12.84 -16.45
CA TYR A 176 4.98 -14.27 -16.15
C TYR A 176 3.89 -14.68 -15.16
N LEU A 177 3.65 -13.87 -14.12
CA LEU A 177 2.67 -14.23 -13.08
C LEU A 177 1.23 -14.25 -13.59
N GLN A 178 0.89 -13.41 -14.57
CA GLN A 178 -0.45 -13.43 -15.19
C GLN A 178 -0.75 -14.72 -15.95
N GLU A 179 0.27 -15.42 -16.47
CA GLU A 179 0.09 -16.71 -17.15
C GLU A 179 -0.29 -17.81 -16.14
N ILE A 180 0.21 -17.68 -14.90
CA ILE A 180 -0.06 -18.60 -13.79
C ILE A 180 -1.41 -18.28 -13.14
N ASN A 181 -1.70 -17.00 -12.96
CA ASN A 181 -2.93 -16.51 -12.35
C ASN A 181 -3.40 -15.24 -13.09
N PRO A 182 -4.34 -15.36 -14.06
CA PRO A 182 -4.85 -14.21 -14.82
C PRO A 182 -5.56 -13.15 -13.97
N ARG A 183 -5.93 -13.49 -12.73
CA ARG A 183 -6.60 -12.61 -11.76
C ARG A 183 -5.60 -11.85 -10.87
N PHE A 184 -4.30 -12.08 -11.05
CA PHE A 184 -3.26 -11.59 -10.16
C PHE A 184 -3.03 -10.09 -10.31
N ILE A 185 -2.93 -9.37 -9.19
CA ILE A 185 -2.61 -7.94 -9.18
C ILE A 185 -1.15 -7.77 -8.76
N SER A 186 -0.33 -7.18 -9.62
CA SER A 186 1.09 -6.95 -9.32
C SER A 186 1.35 -5.46 -9.11
N VAL A 187 1.96 -5.11 -7.99
CA VAL A 187 2.40 -3.74 -7.69
C VAL A 187 3.91 -3.68 -7.71
N TRP A 188 4.45 -2.74 -8.48
CA TRP A 188 5.83 -2.30 -8.36
C TRP A 188 5.88 -0.87 -7.86
N GLY A 189 6.50 -0.66 -6.69
CA GLY A 189 6.80 0.66 -6.15
C GLY A 189 8.27 1.01 -6.39
N GLY A 190 8.53 2.04 -7.17
CA GLY A 190 9.85 2.60 -7.40
C GLY A 190 9.99 4.03 -6.86
N GLY A 191 11.22 4.50 -6.72
CA GLY A 191 11.49 5.89 -6.38
C GLY A 191 11.03 6.84 -7.47
N PHE A 192 11.71 6.77 -8.62
CA PHE A 192 11.52 7.66 -9.78
C PHE A 192 10.52 7.13 -10.82
N GLY A 193 9.98 5.93 -10.61
CA GLY A 193 9.12 5.25 -11.57
C GLY A 193 9.79 4.97 -12.92
N TYR A 194 8.99 4.66 -13.94
CA TYR A 194 9.47 4.54 -15.31
C TYR A 194 9.72 5.93 -15.93
N GLY A 195 10.96 6.37 -15.85
CA GLY A 195 11.42 7.63 -16.43
C GLY A 195 12.94 7.71 -16.56
N PRO A 196 13.52 8.88 -16.81
CA PRO A 196 14.96 9.05 -17.02
C PRO A 196 15.83 8.54 -15.85
N LYS A 197 15.31 8.57 -14.62
CA LYS A 197 16.00 8.14 -13.40
C LYS A 197 15.56 6.76 -12.89
N ILE A 198 15.00 5.92 -13.77
CA ILE A 198 14.45 4.60 -13.43
C ILE A 198 15.43 3.68 -12.67
N TRP A 199 16.73 3.81 -12.91
CA TRP A 199 17.77 3.02 -12.25
C TRP A 199 18.28 3.63 -10.93
N GLY A 200 17.84 4.85 -10.60
CA GLY A 200 18.22 5.55 -9.38
C GLY A 200 17.57 4.91 -8.15
N GLY A 201 18.38 4.66 -7.13
CA GLY A 201 17.87 4.36 -5.79
C GLY A 201 17.21 5.60 -5.19
N SER A 202 16.08 5.40 -4.52
CA SER A 202 15.41 6.46 -3.76
C SER A 202 15.19 6.01 -2.34
N TYR A 203 15.50 6.91 -1.42
CA TYR A 203 15.01 6.90 -0.05
C TYR A 203 14.17 8.15 0.12
N ASP A 204 13.32 8.17 1.14
CA ASP A 204 12.44 9.31 1.43
C ASP A 204 13.15 10.67 1.36
N ILE A 205 14.36 10.81 1.92
CA ILE A 205 15.15 12.06 1.82
C ILE A 205 15.48 12.47 0.38
N LEU A 206 15.91 11.52 -0.46
CA LEU A 206 16.22 11.77 -1.87
C LEU A 206 14.94 12.09 -2.64
N GLY A 207 13.85 11.40 -2.30
CA GLY A 207 12.56 11.63 -2.92
C GLY A 207 12.00 13.00 -2.58
N GLN A 208 12.10 13.44 -1.32
CA GLN A 208 11.67 14.78 -0.89
C GLN A 208 12.47 15.88 -1.58
N ALA A 209 13.78 15.71 -1.69
CA ALA A 209 14.64 16.64 -2.41
C ALA A 209 14.27 16.70 -3.90
N HIS A 210 14.14 15.54 -4.56
CA HIS A 210 13.83 15.49 -5.99
C HIS A 210 12.41 15.91 -6.34
N ALA A 211 11.46 15.66 -5.46
CA ALA A 211 10.09 16.09 -5.63
C ALA A 211 9.89 17.58 -5.34
N GLY A 212 10.92 18.31 -4.90
CA GLY A 212 10.82 19.73 -4.55
C GLY A 212 10.28 20.00 -3.15
N LEU A 213 9.86 18.99 -2.38
CA LEU A 213 9.30 19.18 -1.05
C LEU A 213 10.31 19.81 -0.08
N ALA A 214 11.59 19.44 -0.22
CA ALA A 214 12.65 20.03 0.58
C ALA A 214 12.86 21.53 0.28
N SER A 215 12.56 21.98 -0.94
CA SER A 215 12.73 23.39 -1.34
C SER A 215 11.74 24.34 -0.66
N ILE A 216 10.59 23.82 -0.23
CA ILE A 216 9.54 24.60 0.43
C ILE A 216 9.44 24.32 1.94
N THR A 217 10.44 23.63 2.49
CA THR A 217 10.47 23.22 3.90
C THR A 217 11.71 23.81 4.58
N GLY A 218 11.52 24.49 5.69
CA GLY A 218 12.58 25.16 6.46
C GLY A 218 12.38 26.66 6.56
N PHE A 219 13.35 27.36 7.14
CA PHE A 219 13.34 28.82 7.15
C PHE A 219 13.66 29.38 5.76
N HIS A 220 13.07 30.53 5.43
CA HIS A 220 13.43 31.27 4.23
C HIS A 220 14.90 31.70 4.28
N GLU A 221 15.53 31.86 3.12
CA GLU A 221 16.94 32.27 3.01
C GLU A 221 17.21 33.65 3.66
N ASP A 222 16.24 34.57 3.60
CA ASP A 222 16.31 35.88 4.27
C ASP A 222 16.42 35.77 5.81
N PHE A 223 16.03 34.63 6.39
CA PHE A 223 16.21 34.32 7.80
C PHE A 223 17.44 33.43 8.07
N GLY A 224 18.34 33.28 7.09
CA GLY A 224 19.51 32.39 7.16
C GLY A 224 19.17 30.90 7.03
N GLY A 225 17.99 30.58 6.50
CA GLY A 225 17.54 29.21 6.28
C GLY A 225 18.10 28.58 5.00
N HIS A 226 17.88 27.28 4.85
CA HIS A 226 18.19 26.51 3.65
C HIS A 226 17.11 25.44 3.43
N PRO A 227 16.94 24.91 2.20
CA PRO A 227 16.05 23.78 1.96
C PRO A 227 16.32 22.61 2.90
N THR A 228 15.29 22.15 3.60
CA THR A 228 15.40 21.05 4.56
C THR A 228 14.41 19.95 4.24
N LYS A 229 14.78 18.70 4.52
CA LYS A 229 13.84 17.58 4.50
C LYS A 229 12.85 17.74 5.66
N SER A 230 11.59 17.35 5.47
CA SER A 230 10.70 17.09 6.61
C SER A 230 11.34 16.08 7.56
N THR A 231 11.19 16.28 8.87
CA THR A 231 11.80 15.43 9.89
C THR A 231 11.40 13.96 9.71
N ASN A 232 10.13 13.70 9.40
CA ASN A 232 9.60 12.35 9.21
C ASN A 232 9.79 11.84 7.77
N TRP A 233 9.39 10.59 7.54
CA TRP A 233 9.37 9.97 6.21
C TRP A 233 8.01 10.12 5.53
N ASN A 234 7.50 11.35 5.46
CA ASN A 234 6.13 11.65 5.03
C ASN A 234 5.80 11.14 3.63
N ILE A 235 6.75 11.16 2.69
CA ILE A 235 6.45 10.74 1.31
C ILE A 235 6.38 9.22 1.18
N ASP A 236 7.06 8.46 2.05
CA ASP A 236 6.87 7.01 2.15
C ASP A 236 5.44 6.67 2.56
N TRP A 237 4.95 7.29 3.63
CA TRP A 237 3.60 7.07 4.15
C TRP A 237 2.53 7.51 3.16
N TYR A 238 2.67 8.71 2.59
CA TYR A 238 1.74 9.22 1.58
C TYR A 238 1.68 8.29 0.36
N SER A 239 2.84 7.90 -0.16
CA SER A 239 2.93 7.04 -1.34
C SER A 239 2.36 5.64 -1.07
N GLY A 240 2.63 5.06 0.10
CA GLY A 240 2.06 3.77 0.50
C GLY A 240 0.53 3.79 0.54
N THR A 241 -0.07 4.85 1.09
CA THR A 241 -1.53 5.03 1.09
C THR A 241 -2.10 5.14 -0.32
N GLN A 242 -1.43 5.86 -1.23
CA GLN A 242 -1.86 5.95 -2.63
C GLN A 242 -1.77 4.58 -3.34
N ILE A 243 -0.76 3.77 -3.04
CA ILE A 243 -0.69 2.39 -3.52
C ILE A 243 -1.86 1.57 -3.00
N THR A 244 -2.22 1.68 -1.71
CA THR A 244 -3.40 1.00 -1.15
C THR A 244 -4.66 1.34 -1.94
N VAL A 245 -4.91 2.62 -2.23
CA VAL A 245 -6.04 3.06 -3.05
C VAL A 245 -6.00 2.44 -4.45
N ALA A 246 -4.83 2.40 -5.09
CA ALA A 246 -4.66 1.76 -6.39
C ALA A 246 -4.96 0.25 -6.36
N ILE A 247 -4.56 -0.45 -5.28
CA ILE A 247 -4.87 -1.88 -5.08
C ILE A 247 -6.37 -2.07 -4.91
N LEU A 248 -7.04 -1.26 -4.09
CA LEU A 248 -8.51 -1.34 -3.91
C LEU A 248 -9.25 -1.11 -5.24
N ALA A 249 -8.81 -0.13 -6.04
CA ALA A 249 -9.35 0.12 -7.37
C ALA A 249 -9.12 -1.08 -8.31
N ALA A 250 -7.93 -1.70 -8.26
CA ALA A 250 -7.62 -2.89 -9.04
C ALA A 250 -8.45 -4.12 -8.61
N LEU A 251 -8.73 -4.28 -7.32
CA LEU A 251 -9.63 -5.32 -6.80
C LEU A 251 -11.07 -5.12 -7.32
N LEU A 252 -11.56 -3.87 -7.35
CA LEU A 252 -12.85 -3.53 -7.95
C LEU A 252 -12.88 -3.77 -9.46
N TRP A 253 -11.82 -3.39 -10.17
CA TRP A 253 -11.64 -3.69 -11.59
C TRP A 253 -11.73 -5.19 -11.85
N ARG A 254 -10.97 -5.98 -11.09
CA ARG A 254 -10.94 -7.44 -11.18
C ARG A 254 -12.30 -8.08 -10.90
N ARG A 255 -13.11 -7.51 -10.00
CA ARG A 255 -14.50 -7.96 -9.78
C ARG A 255 -15.36 -7.79 -11.03
N LYS A 256 -15.14 -6.73 -11.82
CA LYS A 256 -15.89 -6.44 -13.05
C LYS A 256 -15.42 -7.25 -14.25
N THR A 257 -14.10 -7.38 -14.41
CA THR A 257 -13.51 -7.95 -15.64
C THR A 257 -13.08 -9.40 -15.48
N GLY A 258 -12.94 -9.86 -14.25
CA GLY A 258 -12.33 -11.15 -13.95
C GLY A 258 -10.81 -11.18 -14.16
N LEU A 259 -10.17 -10.06 -14.49
CA LEU A 259 -8.73 -9.98 -14.80
C LEU A 259 -7.98 -9.13 -13.77
N GLY A 260 -6.74 -9.53 -13.48
CA GLY A 260 -5.80 -8.75 -12.70
C GLY A 260 -5.22 -7.57 -13.48
N THR A 261 -4.25 -6.88 -12.89
CA THR A 261 -3.55 -5.77 -13.54
C THR A 261 -2.17 -5.54 -12.93
N LYS A 262 -1.34 -4.75 -13.61
CA LYS A 262 -0.08 -4.24 -13.07
C LYS A 262 -0.25 -2.79 -12.65
N ILE A 263 0.12 -2.49 -11.42
CA ILE A 263 0.22 -1.14 -10.88
C ILE A 263 1.71 -0.77 -10.82
N GLU A 264 2.03 0.38 -11.38
CA GLU A 264 3.31 1.03 -11.17
C GLU A 264 3.11 2.30 -10.36
N PHE A 265 4.04 2.57 -9.44
CA PHE A 265 3.99 3.74 -8.60
C PHE A 265 5.37 4.35 -8.40
N SER A 266 5.43 5.69 -8.49
CA SER A 266 6.62 6.49 -8.17
C SER A 266 6.41 7.30 -6.89
N GLN A 267 7.26 7.07 -5.91
CA GLN A 267 7.33 7.84 -4.68
C GLN A 267 7.57 9.35 -4.95
N VAL A 268 8.48 9.68 -5.88
CA VAL A 268 8.81 11.08 -6.23
C VAL A 268 7.64 11.78 -6.90
N GLN A 269 6.96 11.11 -7.85
CA GLN A 269 5.80 11.69 -8.52
C GLN A 269 4.65 11.94 -7.54
N ALA A 270 4.46 11.05 -6.57
CA ALA A 270 3.46 11.23 -5.52
C ALA A 270 3.75 12.50 -4.70
N ALA A 271 4.97 12.66 -4.23
CA ALA A 271 5.38 13.86 -3.49
C ALA A 271 5.26 15.15 -4.34
N THR A 272 5.56 15.07 -5.64
CA THR A 272 5.43 16.22 -6.56
C THR A 272 3.98 16.73 -6.65
N ARG A 273 2.99 15.83 -6.54
CA ARG A 273 1.55 16.22 -6.53
C ARG A 273 1.16 17.00 -5.28
N CYS A 274 1.91 16.85 -4.19
CA CYS A 274 1.65 17.52 -2.92
C CYS A 274 2.43 18.83 -2.76
N LEU A 275 3.02 19.36 -3.83
CA LEU A 275 3.67 20.68 -3.82
C LEU A 275 2.67 21.85 -3.81
N GLU A 276 1.37 21.57 -3.91
CA GLU A 276 0.30 22.58 -3.89
C GLU A 276 0.60 23.77 -4.84
N TYR A 277 0.64 24.99 -4.29
CA TYR A 277 0.93 26.21 -5.03
C TYR A 277 2.41 26.38 -5.39
N ALA A 278 3.33 25.58 -4.85
CA ALA A 278 4.75 25.76 -5.14
C ALA A 278 5.07 25.50 -6.63
N ALA A 279 4.45 24.47 -7.23
CA ALA A 279 4.63 24.19 -8.65
C ALA A 279 4.14 25.34 -9.57
N PRO A 280 2.91 25.88 -9.42
CA PRO A 280 2.49 27.02 -10.23
C PRO A 280 3.23 28.33 -9.89
N LEU A 281 3.65 28.54 -8.64
CA LEU A 281 4.47 29.70 -8.26
C LEU A 281 5.85 29.65 -8.92
N TYR A 282 6.52 28.49 -8.87
CA TYR A 282 7.78 28.26 -9.57
C TYR A 282 7.64 28.49 -11.08
N GLY A 283 6.57 27.97 -11.69
CA GLY A 283 6.30 28.21 -13.11
C GLY A 283 6.10 29.68 -13.48
N ARG A 284 5.69 30.53 -12.53
CA ARG A 284 5.48 31.97 -12.74
C ARG A 284 6.72 32.80 -12.45
N PHE A 285 7.46 32.48 -11.39
CA PHE A 285 8.51 33.33 -10.84
C PHE A 285 9.94 32.78 -11.07
N GLY A 286 10.08 31.54 -11.54
CA GLY A 286 11.36 30.83 -11.57
C GLY A 286 11.69 30.20 -10.23
#